data_AF-A0A8J8J5K7-F1
#
_entry.id   AF-A0A8J8J5K7-F1
#
_cell.length_a   1.000
_cell.length_b   1.000
_cell.length_c   1.000
_cell.angle_alpha   90.00
_cell.angle_beta   90.00
_cell.angle_gamma   90.00
#
_symmetry.space_group_name_H-M   'P 1'
#
loop_
_entity.id
_entity.type
_entity.pdbx_description
1 polymer ?
#
loop_
_entity_poly.entity_id
_entity_poly.type
_entity_poly.pdbx_seq_one_letter_code
_entity_poly.pdbx_strand_id
1 'polypeptide(L)'
;VKADIESVPRHYSKFVIHAVDFEKLSNLLVGFIDKDGLCLGIRILKWINFSEMNAQVLTPISLEELERAVELRFGRIRVLESGE
;
A
#
# COMPACT_ATOMS: atom_id res chain seq x y z
N VAL A 1 -25.25 -4.45 -3.77
CA VAL A 1 -24.09 -4.58 -4.66
C VAL A 1 -24.61 -4.63 -6.09
N LYS A 2 -24.52 -3.52 -6.83
CA LYS A 2 -24.79 -3.51 -8.28
C LYS A 2 -23.45 -3.56 -8.98
N ALA A 3 -23.23 -4.61 -9.76
CA ALA A 3 -22.08 -4.78 -10.62
C ALA A 3 -22.46 -4.24 -12.00
N ASP A 4 -21.85 -3.13 -12.41
CA ASP A 4 -22.01 -2.61 -13.76
C ASP A 4 -21.20 -3.47 -14.72
N ILE A 5 -21.94 -4.11 -15.63
CA ILE A 5 -21.46 -4.95 -16.73
C ILE A 5 -21.28 -4.02 -17.93
N GLU A 6 -20.10 -3.44 -18.10
CA GLU A 6 -19.68 -2.92 -19.40
C GLU A 6 -18.21 -3.29 -19.66
N SER A 7 -18.02 -4.25 -20.56
CA SER A 7 -16.72 -4.72 -21.04
C SER A 7 -16.16 -3.75 -22.07
N VAL A 8 -15.51 -2.69 -21.62
CA VAL A 8 -14.72 -1.81 -22.50
C VAL A 8 -13.37 -2.49 -22.78
N PRO A 9 -12.94 -2.65 -24.06
CA PRO A 9 -11.68 -3.30 -24.38
C PRO A 9 -10.51 -2.41 -23.94
N ARG A 10 -9.82 -2.80 -22.87
CA ARG A 10 -8.62 -2.10 -22.39
C ARG A 10 -7.47 -2.36 -23.36
N HIS A 11 -7.11 -1.35 -24.14
CA HIS A 11 -5.93 -1.36 -24.98
C HIS A 11 -4.69 -1.26 -24.06
N TYR A 12 -4.14 -2.41 -23.63
CA TYR A 12 -2.91 -2.44 -22.83
C TYR A 12 -1.72 -2.12 -23.72
N SER A 13 -1.23 -0.88 -23.65
CA SER A 13 0.09 -0.49 -24.14
C SER A 13 1.16 -1.29 -23.39
N LYS A 14 2.02 -1.99 -24.15
CA LYS A 14 2.95 -3.03 -23.64
C LYS A 14 4.13 -2.53 -22.80
N PHE A 15 4.26 -1.24 -22.52
CA PHE A 15 5.33 -0.71 -21.67
C PHE A 15 4.88 0.56 -20.94
N VAL A 16 3.95 0.43 -19.99
CA VAL A 16 3.68 1.52 -19.05
C VAL A 16 4.73 1.41 -17.94
N ILE A 17 5.86 2.10 -18.11
CA ILE A 17 6.70 2.43 -16.97
C ILE A 17 5.84 3.34 -16.08
N HIS A 18 5.19 2.75 -15.08
CA HIS A 18 4.55 3.52 -14.03
C HIS A 18 5.69 4.19 -13.23
N ALA A 19 6.04 5.40 -13.63
CA ALA A 19 6.83 6.28 -12.79
C ALA A 19 5.99 6.57 -11.54
N VAL A 20 6.25 5.80 -10.48
CA VAL A 20 5.64 6.02 -9.19
C VAL A 20 6.35 7.22 -8.59
N ASP A 21 5.65 8.35 -8.59
CA ASP A 21 6.11 9.56 -7.93
C ASP A 21 6.20 9.29 -6.42
N PHE A 22 7.43 9.28 -5.89
CA PHE A 22 7.71 8.96 -4.49
C PHE A 22 7.07 9.97 -3.52
N GLU A 23 6.87 11.22 -3.95
CA GLU A 23 6.15 12.21 -3.14
C GLU A 23 4.69 11.80 -2.93
N LYS A 24 4.09 11.08 -3.88
CA LYS A 24 2.71 10.58 -3.77
C LYS A 24 2.57 9.38 -2.85
N LEU A 25 3.67 8.70 -2.48
CA LEU A 25 3.66 7.57 -1.56
C LEU A 25 3.71 8.00 -0.09
N SER A 26 4.08 9.26 0.19
CA SER A 26 4.06 9.78 1.55
C SER A 26 2.63 9.90 2.08
N ASN A 27 2.49 9.50 3.34
CA ASN A 27 1.26 9.38 4.11
C ASN A 27 0.21 8.45 3.50
N LEU A 28 0.61 7.47 2.69
CA LEU A 28 -0.31 6.47 2.16
C LEU A 28 -0.69 5.45 3.23
N LEU A 29 -1.96 5.05 3.29
CA LEU A 29 -2.38 3.90 4.07
C LEU A 29 -1.86 2.61 3.45
N VAL A 30 -1.20 1.78 4.24
CA VAL A 30 -0.67 0.48 3.85
C VAL A 30 -1.13 -0.59 4.82
N GLY A 31 -1.38 -1.80 4.31
CA GLY A 31 -1.75 -2.96 5.11
C GLY A 31 -0.58 -3.92 5.22
N PHE A 32 -0.38 -4.51 6.39
CA PHE A 32 0.51 -5.66 6.56
C PHE A 32 -0.29 -6.94 6.48
N ILE A 33 0.13 -7.84 5.61
CA ILE A 33 -0.54 -9.10 5.36
C ILE A 33 0.29 -10.23 5.94
N ASP A 34 -0.35 -11.14 6.66
CA ASP A 34 0.29 -12.36 7.18
C ASP A 34 0.32 -13.50 6.15
N LYS A 35 0.84 -14.65 6.57
CA LYS A 35 0.96 -15.85 5.72
C LYS A 35 -0.38 -16.43 5.28
N ASP A 36 -1.44 -16.16 6.04
CA ASP A 36 -2.80 -16.64 5.77
C ASP A 36 -3.58 -15.66 4.88
N GLY A 37 -2.94 -14.54 4.49
CA GLY A 37 -3.56 -13.51 3.66
C GLY A 37 -4.40 -12.51 4.45
N LEU A 38 -4.34 -12.53 5.78
CA LEU A 38 -5.10 -11.64 6.65
C LEU A 38 -4.35 -10.33 6.88
N CYS A 39 -5.11 -9.23 6.94
CA CYS A 39 -4.56 -7.93 7.25
C CYS A 39 -4.38 -7.78 8.76
N LEU A 40 -3.13 -7.68 9.21
CA LEU A 40 -2.73 -7.40 10.61
C LEU A 40 -3.00 -5.95 11.03
N GLY A 41 -3.54 -5.15 10.12
CA GLY A 41 -4.01 -3.79 10.35
C GLY A 41 -3.43 -2.78 9.36
N ILE A 42 -3.96 -1.55 9.45
CA ILE A 42 -3.63 -0.45 8.56
C ILE A 42 -2.61 0.50 9.21
N ARG A 43 -1.65 0.96 8.42
CA ARG A 43 -0.47 1.74 8.82
C ARG A 43 -0.26 2.91 7.88
N ILE A 44 0.55 3.88 8.27
CA ILE A 44 0.85 5.05 7.43
C ILE A 44 2.28 4.95 6.93
N LEU A 45 2.47 4.87 5.62
CA LEU A 45 3.77 4.91 4.99
C LEU A 45 4.33 6.33 5.06
N LYS A 46 5.49 6.48 5.70
CA LYS A 46 6.20 7.77 5.76
C LYS A 46 7.21 7.89 4.64
N TRP A 47 7.92 6.81 4.37
CA TRP A 47 8.98 6.80 3.39
C TRP A 47 9.24 5.39 2.88
N ILE A 48 9.70 5.28 1.65
CA ILE A 48 10.12 4.02 1.05
C ILE A 48 11.31 4.24 0.11
N ASN A 49 12.28 3.34 0.20
CA ASN A 49 13.38 3.21 -0.73
C ASN A 49 13.38 1.81 -1.32
N PHE A 50 12.98 1.73 -2.59
CA PHE A 50 12.91 0.47 -3.31
C PHE A 50 14.28 -0.09 -3.66
N SER A 51 15.31 0.76 -3.83
CA SER A 51 16.67 0.31 -4.12
C SER A 51 17.27 -0.49 -2.96
N GLU A 52 16.94 -0.10 -1.72
CA GLU A 52 17.37 -0.78 -0.50
C GLU A 52 16.31 -1.73 0.08
N MET A 53 15.13 -1.79 -0.55
CA MET A 53 13.94 -2.48 -0.02
C MET A 53 13.58 -2.10 1.43
N ASN A 54 13.78 -0.83 1.78
CA ASN A 54 13.51 -0.29 3.11
C ASN A 54 12.26 0.59 3.09
N ALA A 55 11.41 0.43 4.10
CA ALA A 55 10.23 1.28 4.29
C ALA A 55 10.12 1.73 5.75
N GLN A 56 9.74 2.99 5.95
CA GLN A 56 9.41 3.53 7.25
C GLN A 56 7.90 3.71 7.36
N VAL A 57 7.32 3.12 8.40
CA VAL A 57 5.86 3.02 8.57
C VAL A 57 5.49 3.39 10.00
N LEU A 58 4.49 4.24 10.17
CA LEU A 58 3.89 4.50 11.48
C LEU A 58 2.86 3.41 11.79
N THR A 59 3.02 2.80 12.96
CA THR A 59 2.29 1.60 13.32
C THR A 59 1.89 1.56 14.80
N PRO A 60 0.62 1.23 15.13
CA PRO A 60 0.20 1.02 16.51
C PRO A 60 0.48 -0.40 17.02
N ILE A 61 0.98 -1.34 16.19
CA ILE A 61 1.27 -2.71 16.63
C ILE A 61 2.69 -2.90 17.14
N SER A 62 2.87 -3.89 18.00
CA SER A 62 4.17 -4.27 18.54
C SER A 62 5.08 -4.90 17.46
N LEU A 63 6.37 -4.99 17.78
CA LEU A 63 7.35 -5.62 16.90
C LEU A 63 7.03 -7.11 16.65
N GLU A 64 6.54 -7.82 17.67
CA GLU A 64 6.16 -9.24 17.59
C GLU A 64 5.05 -9.46 16.56
N GLU A 65 4.07 -8.56 16.52
CA GLU A 65 2.99 -8.65 15.55
C GLU A 65 3.47 -8.32 14.13
N LEU A 66 4.43 -7.40 14.02
CA LEU A 66 5.05 -7.01 12.75
C LEU A 66 5.84 -8.15 12.12
N GLU A 67 6.53 -8.97 12.91
CA GLU A 67 7.30 -10.12 12.42
C GLU A 67 6.45 -11.19 11.71
N ARG A 68 5.12 -11.19 11.95
CA ARG A 68 4.18 -12.08 11.27
C ARG A 68 3.83 -11.60 9.86
N ALA A 69 4.10 -10.32 9.54
CA ALA A 69 3.83 -9.76 8.23
C ALA A 69 4.79 -10.30 7.19
N VAL A 70 4.26 -10.75 6.05
CA VAL A 70 5.04 -11.22 4.91
C VAL A 70 4.92 -10.31 3.69
N GLU A 71 3.91 -9.44 3.66
CA GLU A 71 3.70 -8.49 2.57
C GLU A 71 3.27 -7.13 3.12
N LEU A 72 3.77 -6.06 2.48
CA LEU A 72 3.25 -4.70 2.60
C LEU A 72 2.40 -4.39 1.37
N ARG A 73 1.11 -4.13 1.58
CA ARG A 73 0.17 -3.81 0.53
C ARG A 73 -0.20 -2.33 0.52
N PHE A 74 -0.03 -1.70 -0.63
CA PHE A 74 -0.35 -0.29 -0.83
C PHE A 74 -1.86 -0.08 -0.95
N GLY A 75 -2.40 0.79 -0.09
CA GLY A 75 -3.77 1.27 -0.21
C GLY A 75 -3.89 2.36 -1.27
N ARG A 76 -5.08 2.98 -1.32
CA ARG A 76 -5.40 4.10 -2.22
C ARG A 76 -5.70 5.41 -1.49
N ILE A 77 -5.77 5.35 -0.16
CA ILE A 77 -6.13 6.47 0.71
C ILE A 77 -4.84 7.07 1.25
N ARG A 78 -4.74 8.39 1.21
CA ARG A 78 -3.67 9.16 1.87
C ARG A 78 -4.26 9.84 3.08
N VAL A 79 -3.47 9.89 4.14
CA VAL A 79 -3.81 10.59 5.38
C VAL A 79 -3.12 11.94 5.38
N LEU A 80 -3.86 12.99 5.72
CA LEU A 80 -3.29 14.32 5.92
C LEU A 80 -2.63 14.40 7.29
N GLU A 81 -1.79 15.41 7.52
CA GLU A 81 -1.21 15.64 8.85
C GLU A 81 -2.28 15.93 9.92
N SER A 82 -3.46 16.43 9.51
CA SER A 82 -4.65 16.59 10.34
C SER A 82 -5.31 15.27 10.76
N GLY A 83 -4.94 14.15 10.13
CA GLY A 83 -5.56 12.85 10.34
C GLY A 83 -6.78 12.56 9.46
N GLU A 84 -7.12 13.46 8.54
CA GLU A 84 -8.17 13.28 7.52
C GLU A 84 -7.75 12.35 6.36
#